data_AF-A0A8T4A6Y6-F1
#
_entry.id   AF-A0A8T4A6Y6-F1
#
_cell.length_a   1.000
_cell.length_b   1.000
_cell.length_c   1.000
_cell.angle_alpha   90.00
_cell.angle_beta   90.00
_cell.angle_gamma   90.00
#
_symmetry.space_group_name_H-M   'P 1'
#
loop_
_entity.id
_entity.type
_entity.pdbx_description
1 polymer ?
#
loop_
_entity_poly.entity_id
_entity_poly.type
_entity_poly.pdbx_seq_one_letter_code
_entity_poly.pdbx_strand_id
1 'polypeptide(L)'
;MYKTITEGLASIHVPVDEKISHKLDVFYNPVMKFNRDISILLLNSIDKKDLTIADPLAGSGVRGVRFMCELDRDKIATVAFNDHSAKACALIKKNIELNREHMQSKSYTLMNQDANMFLLQSKGFDYIDVDPFGSPNPFLNNAIIRLSRTGMLAVTATDTSSLCGTYERVCKRRYWAAPSHSHLMHELGLRILIRKVQLVASQFEKALEPVFSYSKDHYVRIFFAVRKSKSAVDRIIGQHSTYQDAGPLWMGQLWDDELVRKMEIKSKQLSYPFDDDCLNIIAQEAKIPTIGFYDVHAICKAHKLPAVPKFAKIIDAVRAEGHPISPTHFSALGMRTTMPLEEFEEIVRNCV
;
A
#
# COMPACT_ATOMS: atom_id res chain seq x y z
N MET A 1 5.33 -6.96 -29.51
CA MET A 1 6.80 -6.73 -29.57
C MET A 1 7.32 -6.66 -28.14
N TYR A 2 8.57 -7.02 -27.83
CA TYR A 2 9.13 -6.90 -26.45
C TYR A 2 10.30 -5.91 -26.45
N LYS A 3 10.49 -5.18 -25.34
CA LYS A 3 11.66 -4.33 -25.10
C LYS A 3 12.28 -4.64 -23.75
N THR A 4 13.60 -4.45 -23.64
CA THR A 4 14.28 -4.45 -22.34
C THR A 4 14.20 -3.06 -21.74
N ILE A 5 13.84 -2.98 -20.48
CA ILE A 5 13.91 -1.76 -19.68
C ILE A 5 14.65 -2.05 -18.38
N THR A 6 15.12 -1.01 -17.71
CA THR A 6 15.68 -1.09 -16.36
C THR A 6 14.71 -0.46 -15.38
N GLU A 7 14.40 -1.17 -14.30
CA GLU A 7 13.66 -0.63 -13.16
C GLU A 7 14.39 -0.99 -11.86
N GLY A 8 14.84 0.03 -11.12
CA GLY A 8 15.74 -0.18 -10.00
C GLY A 8 17.05 -0.80 -10.49
N LEU A 9 17.44 -1.94 -9.92
CA LEU A 9 18.62 -2.71 -10.35
C LEU A 9 18.27 -3.86 -11.31
N ALA A 10 16.98 -4.07 -11.61
CA ALA A 10 16.54 -5.16 -12.48
C ALA A 10 16.42 -4.73 -13.94
N SER A 11 16.98 -5.54 -14.83
CA SER A 11 16.78 -5.46 -16.28
C SER A 11 15.68 -6.43 -16.70
N ILE A 12 14.55 -5.94 -17.20
CA ILE A 12 13.37 -6.76 -17.50
C ILE A 12 12.93 -6.61 -18.95
N HIS A 13 12.65 -7.73 -19.60
CA HIS A 13 11.87 -7.78 -20.82
C HIS A 13 10.39 -7.59 -20.49
N VAL A 14 9.76 -6.65 -21.18
CA VAL A 14 8.34 -6.34 -21.06
C VAL A 14 7.71 -6.23 -22.44
N PRO A 15 6.43 -6.57 -22.60
CA PRO A 15 5.74 -6.32 -23.85
C PRO A 15 5.65 -4.81 -24.11
N VAL A 16 5.86 -4.45 -25.37
CA VAL A 16 5.62 -3.12 -25.91
C VAL A 16 4.19 -3.12 -26.41
N ASP A 17 3.34 -2.35 -25.76
CA ASP A 17 2.00 -2.07 -26.23
C ASP A 17 1.66 -0.60 -25.93
N GLU A 18 0.89 0.03 -26.80
CA GLU A 18 0.56 1.47 -26.69
C GLU A 18 -0.42 1.75 -25.54
N LYS A 19 -1.23 0.75 -25.16
CA LYS A 19 -2.22 0.86 -24.08
C LYS A 19 -2.08 -0.28 -23.08
N ILE A 20 -1.76 0.08 -21.84
CA ILE A 20 -1.71 -0.84 -20.71
C ILE A 20 -3.14 -1.29 -20.38
N SER A 21 -3.45 -2.57 -20.58
CA SER A 21 -4.77 -3.14 -20.26
C SER A 21 -4.67 -4.59 -19.79
N HIS A 22 -5.73 -5.10 -19.14
CA HIS A 22 -5.82 -6.52 -18.75
C HIS A 22 -5.83 -7.48 -19.94
N LYS A 23 -6.00 -6.97 -21.17
CA LYS A 23 -5.99 -7.76 -22.40
C LYS A 23 -4.58 -8.02 -22.92
N LEU A 24 -3.55 -7.46 -22.29
CA LEU A 24 -2.16 -7.74 -22.63
C LEU A 24 -1.82 -9.21 -22.31
N ASP A 25 -1.08 -9.83 -23.22
CA ASP A 25 -0.61 -11.22 -23.08
C ASP A 25 0.23 -11.45 -21.80
N VAL A 26 1.00 -10.44 -21.41
CA VAL A 26 1.75 -10.38 -20.15
C VAL A 26 1.72 -8.94 -19.64
N PHE A 27 1.52 -8.75 -18.34
CA PHE A 27 1.33 -7.41 -17.78
C PHE A 27 2.61 -6.80 -17.22
N TYR A 28 2.82 -5.52 -17.55
CA TYR A 28 3.76 -4.63 -16.88
C TYR A 28 3.17 -3.21 -16.86
N ASN A 29 3.23 -2.54 -15.70
CA ASN A 29 2.81 -1.15 -15.56
C ASN A 29 3.95 -0.31 -14.94
N PRO A 30 4.52 0.66 -15.69
CA PRO A 30 5.54 1.56 -15.18
C PRO A 30 5.03 2.51 -14.08
N VAL A 31 3.73 2.83 -14.03
CA VAL A 31 3.13 3.66 -12.96
C VAL A 31 3.27 2.96 -11.59
N MET A 32 3.33 1.63 -11.57
CA MET A 32 3.51 0.84 -10.36
C MET A 32 4.98 0.76 -9.88
N LYS A 33 5.91 1.52 -10.48
CA LYS A 33 7.31 1.55 -10.03
C LYS A 33 7.41 1.98 -8.56
N PHE A 34 6.75 3.07 -8.17
CA PHE A 34 6.74 3.55 -6.78
C PHE A 34 6.23 2.48 -5.81
N ASN A 35 5.23 1.70 -6.20
CA ASN A 35 4.71 0.60 -5.39
C ASN A 35 5.75 -0.49 -5.13
N ARG A 36 6.51 -0.85 -6.15
CA ARG A 36 7.60 -1.83 -6.05
C ARG A 36 8.77 -1.28 -5.24
N ASP A 37 9.14 -0.01 -5.44
CA ASP A 37 10.18 0.68 -4.66
C ASP A 37 9.86 0.67 -3.16
N ILE A 38 8.64 1.05 -2.78
CA ILE A 38 8.19 1.06 -1.38
C ILE A 38 8.24 -0.36 -0.77
N SER A 39 7.88 -1.39 -1.55
CA SER A 39 7.91 -2.77 -1.07
C SER A 39 9.33 -3.23 -0.73
N ILE A 40 10.30 -2.89 -1.59
CA ILE A 40 11.73 -3.17 -1.37
C ILE A 40 12.24 -2.41 -0.16
N LEU A 41 11.96 -1.10 -0.10
CA LEU A 41 12.38 -0.23 1.00
C LEU A 41 11.86 -0.75 2.34
N LEU A 42 10.57 -1.07 2.42
CA LEU A 42 9.94 -1.61 3.63
C LEU A 42 10.58 -2.92 4.08
N LEU A 43 10.76 -3.88 3.16
CA LEU A 43 11.37 -5.19 3.48
C LEU A 43 12.83 -5.05 3.92
N ASN A 44 13.54 -4.08 3.37
CA ASN A 44 14.89 -3.75 3.77
C ASN A 44 14.95 -3.05 5.14
N SER A 45 13.84 -2.43 5.60
CA SER A 45 13.74 -1.71 6.88
C SER A 45 13.18 -2.53 8.05
N ILE A 46 12.68 -3.75 7.84
CA ILE A 46 12.20 -4.64 8.92
C ILE A 46 13.32 -5.53 9.47
N ASP A 47 13.22 -5.91 10.75
CA ASP A 47 14.21 -6.78 11.42
C ASP A 47 13.94 -8.27 11.21
N LYS A 48 13.69 -8.68 9.96
CA LYS A 48 13.49 -10.08 9.56
C LYS A 48 14.46 -10.47 8.45
N LYS A 49 15.10 -11.63 8.60
CA LYS A 49 16.05 -12.24 7.67
C LYS A 49 15.45 -13.45 6.99
N ASP A 50 16.10 -13.92 5.94
CA ASP A 50 15.78 -15.18 5.25
C ASP A 50 14.30 -15.30 4.85
N LEU A 51 13.73 -14.20 4.35
CA LEU A 51 12.33 -14.13 3.96
C LEU A 51 12.01 -15.13 2.86
N THR A 52 10.95 -15.90 3.09
CA THR A 52 10.24 -16.63 2.04
C THR A 52 9.14 -15.75 1.47
N ILE A 53 9.27 -15.36 0.20
CA ILE A 53 8.41 -14.37 -0.45
C ILE A 53 7.52 -15.06 -1.49
N ALA A 54 6.24 -14.74 -1.53
CA ALA A 54 5.35 -15.13 -2.63
C ALA A 54 4.86 -13.92 -3.43
N ASP A 55 4.93 -14.07 -4.75
CA ASP A 55 4.37 -13.18 -5.77
C ASP A 55 3.32 -13.98 -6.56
N PRO A 56 2.07 -14.10 -6.06
CA PRO A 56 1.06 -15.00 -6.63
C PRO A 56 0.50 -14.57 -7.99
N LEU A 57 0.70 -13.29 -8.35
CA LEU A 57 0.14 -12.62 -9.52
C LEU A 57 1.27 -11.86 -10.25
N ALA A 58 2.31 -12.60 -10.62
CA ALA A 58 3.61 -12.02 -10.93
C ALA A 58 3.67 -11.19 -12.23
N GLY A 59 2.77 -11.41 -13.20
CA GLY A 59 2.80 -10.71 -14.49
C GLY A 59 4.15 -10.90 -15.19
N SER A 60 4.89 -9.82 -15.44
CA SER A 60 6.25 -9.90 -15.99
C SER A 60 7.30 -10.46 -15.03
N GLY A 61 6.98 -10.64 -13.75
CA GLY A 61 7.89 -11.03 -12.68
C GLY A 61 8.72 -9.88 -12.12
N VAL A 62 8.49 -8.64 -12.56
CA VAL A 62 9.31 -7.47 -12.17
C VAL A 62 9.45 -7.34 -10.65
N ARG A 63 8.37 -7.57 -9.90
CA ARG A 63 8.37 -7.42 -8.44
C ARG A 63 9.32 -8.43 -7.78
N GLY A 64 9.11 -9.73 -8.01
CA GLY A 64 9.98 -10.75 -7.45
C GLY A 64 11.43 -10.68 -7.98
N VAL A 65 11.65 -10.33 -9.26
CA VAL A 65 13.00 -10.14 -9.81
C VAL A 65 13.71 -9.00 -9.09
N ARG A 66 13.03 -7.87 -8.88
CA ARG A 66 13.58 -6.75 -8.10
C ARG A 66 13.86 -7.14 -6.66
N PHE A 67 13.00 -7.93 -6.01
CA PHE A 67 13.30 -8.47 -4.68
C PHE A 67 14.60 -9.27 -4.66
N MET A 68 14.83 -10.14 -5.64
CA MET A 68 16.07 -10.90 -5.73
C MET A 68 17.30 -10.04 -6.02
N CYS A 69 17.17 -8.90 -6.68
CA CYS A 69 18.31 -8.00 -6.97
C CYS A 69 18.59 -6.96 -5.89
N GLU A 70 17.55 -6.45 -5.20
CA GLU A 70 17.61 -5.20 -4.43
C GLU A 70 17.39 -5.36 -2.92
N LEU A 71 16.88 -6.51 -2.45
CA LEU A 71 16.85 -6.77 -1.01
C LEU A 71 18.25 -7.08 -0.50
N ASP A 72 18.58 -6.65 0.72
CA ASP A 72 19.90 -6.95 1.28
C ASP A 72 20.14 -8.46 1.33
N ARG A 73 21.40 -8.89 1.20
CA ARG A 73 21.77 -10.30 1.00
C ARG A 73 21.22 -11.27 2.04
N ASP A 74 21.07 -10.84 3.29
CA ASP A 74 20.54 -11.65 4.39
C ASP A 74 19.02 -11.53 4.56
N LYS A 75 18.34 -10.71 3.76
CA LYS A 75 16.88 -10.53 3.83
C LYS A 75 16.11 -11.61 3.11
N ILE A 76 16.66 -12.20 2.05
CA ILE A 76 15.89 -13.00 1.09
C ILE A 76 16.41 -14.43 1.01
N ALA A 77 15.58 -15.39 1.45
CA ALA A 77 15.88 -16.81 1.26
C ALA A 77 15.45 -17.27 -0.13
N THR A 78 14.19 -17.05 -0.50
CA THR A 78 13.64 -17.50 -1.77
C THR A 78 12.41 -16.71 -2.20
N VAL A 79 12.18 -16.62 -3.50
CA VAL A 79 10.96 -16.06 -4.10
C VAL A 79 10.18 -17.14 -4.84
N ALA A 80 8.90 -17.27 -4.52
CA ALA A 80 7.95 -18.12 -5.22
C ALA A 80 7.08 -17.27 -6.14
N PHE A 81 7.30 -17.42 -7.44
CA PHE A 81 6.55 -16.78 -8.49
C PHE A 81 5.37 -17.65 -8.92
N ASN A 82 4.23 -17.02 -9.16
CA ASN A 82 3.11 -17.67 -9.83
C ASN A 82 2.43 -16.71 -10.81
N ASP A 83 1.98 -17.24 -11.94
CA ASP A 83 1.00 -16.57 -12.79
C ASP A 83 0.14 -17.62 -13.50
N HIS A 84 -1.15 -17.33 -13.72
CA HIS A 84 -2.03 -18.21 -14.49
C HIS A 84 -1.66 -18.30 -15.98
N SER A 85 -0.96 -17.30 -16.53
CA SER A 85 -0.57 -17.26 -17.94
C SER A 85 0.76 -17.97 -18.17
N ALA A 86 0.75 -19.03 -18.99
CA ALA A 86 1.97 -19.73 -19.38
C ALA A 86 2.99 -18.80 -20.08
N LYS A 87 2.49 -17.80 -20.84
CA LYS A 87 3.34 -16.76 -21.45
C LYS A 87 4.01 -15.88 -20.40
N ALA A 88 3.29 -15.52 -19.34
CA ALA A 88 3.85 -14.77 -18.21
C ALA A 88 4.94 -15.59 -17.52
N CYS A 89 4.71 -16.86 -17.22
CA CYS A 89 5.73 -17.74 -16.64
C CYS A 89 6.99 -17.86 -17.53
N ALA A 90 6.83 -18.00 -18.84
CA ALA A 90 7.95 -18.01 -19.77
C ALA A 90 8.76 -16.70 -19.73
N LEU A 91 8.07 -15.55 -19.65
CA LEU A 91 8.71 -14.24 -19.53
C LEU A 91 9.41 -14.05 -18.18
N ILE A 92 8.79 -14.49 -17.07
CA ILE A 92 9.38 -14.46 -15.73
C ILE A 92 10.70 -15.23 -15.74
N LYS A 93 10.71 -16.45 -16.28
CA LYS A 93 11.93 -17.25 -16.38
C LYS A 93 13.02 -16.51 -17.17
N LYS A 94 12.66 -15.89 -18.30
CA LYS A 94 13.61 -15.09 -19.10
C LYS A 94 14.17 -13.90 -18.30
N ASN A 95 13.32 -13.18 -17.58
CA ASN A 95 13.71 -12.03 -16.76
C ASN A 95 14.58 -12.45 -15.58
N ILE A 96 14.36 -13.63 -15.01
CA ILE A 96 15.25 -14.17 -13.97
C ILE A 96 16.65 -14.45 -14.55
N GLU A 97 16.74 -15.13 -15.69
CA GLU A 97 18.03 -15.44 -16.30
C GLU A 97 18.81 -14.18 -16.71
N LEU A 98 18.12 -13.13 -17.16
CA LEU A 98 18.77 -11.84 -17.48
C LEU A 98 19.50 -11.19 -16.30
N ASN A 99 19.06 -11.45 -15.07
CA ASN A 99 19.60 -10.80 -13.87
C ASN A 99 20.41 -11.75 -12.98
N ARG A 100 20.61 -13.00 -13.41
CA ARG A 100 21.11 -14.10 -12.56
C ARG A 100 22.44 -13.81 -11.85
N GLU A 101 23.33 -13.08 -12.50
CA GLU A 101 24.64 -12.71 -11.94
C GLU A 101 24.56 -11.57 -10.91
N HIS A 102 23.49 -10.78 -10.93
CA HIS A 102 23.29 -9.62 -10.04
C HIS A 102 22.34 -9.92 -8.87
N MET A 103 21.70 -11.09 -8.85
CA MET A 103 20.77 -11.47 -7.79
C MET A 103 21.49 -11.82 -6.48
N GLN A 104 20.97 -11.28 -5.39
CA GLN A 104 21.37 -11.57 -4.02
C GLN A 104 20.95 -12.96 -3.57
N SER A 105 19.77 -13.43 -4.02
CA SER A 105 19.33 -14.83 -3.88
C SER A 105 19.10 -15.48 -5.24
N LYS A 106 19.64 -16.69 -5.41
CA LYS A 106 19.46 -17.51 -6.63
C LYS A 106 18.33 -18.54 -6.48
N SER A 107 17.69 -18.62 -5.32
CA SER A 107 16.66 -19.62 -5.03
C SER A 107 15.28 -19.09 -5.38
N TYR A 108 14.62 -19.72 -6.35
CA TYR A 108 13.25 -19.38 -6.72
C TYR A 108 12.43 -20.62 -7.09
N THR A 109 11.11 -20.48 -7.02
CA THR A 109 10.16 -21.42 -7.63
C THR A 109 9.26 -20.65 -8.59
N LEU A 110 8.84 -21.30 -9.67
CA LEU A 110 7.94 -20.72 -10.66
C LEU A 110 6.81 -21.70 -10.95
N MET A 111 5.59 -21.29 -10.67
CA MET A 111 4.38 -22.07 -10.89
C MET A 111 3.50 -21.41 -11.95
N ASN A 112 2.78 -22.22 -12.73
CA ASN A 112 1.75 -21.76 -13.66
C ASN A 112 0.39 -22.25 -13.19
N GLN A 113 -0.17 -21.60 -12.18
CA GLN A 113 -1.42 -22.00 -11.55
C GLN A 113 -2.33 -20.77 -11.32
N ASP A 114 -3.61 -21.04 -11.10
CA ASP A 114 -4.46 -20.06 -10.42
C ASP A 114 -3.85 -19.68 -9.07
N ALA A 115 -3.87 -18.38 -8.74
CA ALA A 115 -3.20 -17.85 -7.55
C ALA A 115 -3.74 -18.46 -6.25
N ASN A 116 -5.04 -18.76 -6.16
CA ASN A 116 -5.61 -19.41 -4.99
C ASN A 116 -5.12 -20.85 -4.86
N MET A 117 -4.97 -21.56 -5.97
CA MET A 117 -4.44 -22.94 -5.96
C MET A 117 -2.96 -22.98 -5.58
N PHE A 118 -2.16 -22.08 -6.16
CA PHE A 118 -0.76 -21.91 -5.79
C PHE A 118 -0.59 -21.66 -4.29
N LEU A 119 -1.35 -20.72 -3.73
CA LEU A 119 -1.32 -20.44 -2.30
C LEU A 119 -1.77 -21.66 -1.50
N LEU A 120 -2.91 -22.27 -1.85
CA LEU A 120 -3.45 -23.40 -1.10
C LEU A 120 -2.49 -24.60 -1.07
N GLN A 121 -1.72 -24.86 -2.11
CA GLN A 121 -0.76 -25.97 -2.16
C GLN A 121 0.59 -25.65 -1.50
N SER A 122 0.86 -24.40 -1.14
CA SER A 122 2.15 -24.00 -0.57
C SER A 122 2.28 -24.34 0.92
N LYS A 123 3.53 -24.37 1.42
CA LYS A 123 3.86 -24.54 2.85
C LYS A 123 3.67 -23.26 3.68
N GLY A 124 3.41 -22.12 3.03
CA GLY A 124 3.31 -20.79 3.62
C GLY A 124 4.54 -19.92 3.40
N PHE A 125 4.40 -18.62 3.67
CA PHE A 125 5.39 -17.59 3.31
C PHE A 125 5.49 -16.48 4.37
N ASP A 126 6.67 -15.88 4.50
CA ASP A 126 6.91 -14.73 5.39
C ASP A 126 6.45 -13.41 4.79
N TYR A 127 6.40 -13.30 3.47
CA TYR A 127 5.83 -12.15 2.80
C TYR A 127 4.97 -12.63 1.63
N ILE A 128 3.74 -12.12 1.53
CA ILE A 128 2.84 -12.40 0.40
C ILE A 128 2.38 -11.07 -0.18
N ASP A 129 2.56 -10.89 -1.48
CA ASP A 129 2.16 -9.69 -2.21
C ASP A 129 0.90 -9.94 -3.05
N VAL A 130 -0.25 -9.46 -2.59
CA VAL A 130 -1.51 -9.56 -3.34
C VAL A 130 -1.70 -8.27 -4.15
N ASP A 131 -1.26 -8.29 -5.41
CA ASP A 131 -1.30 -7.15 -6.34
C ASP A 131 -2.16 -7.42 -7.60
N PRO A 132 -3.49 -7.64 -7.45
CA PRO A 132 -4.35 -7.94 -8.59
C PRO A 132 -4.85 -6.70 -9.30
N PHE A 133 -5.49 -6.96 -10.42
CA PHE A 133 -6.38 -6.02 -11.06
C PHE A 133 -7.72 -5.91 -10.35
N GLY A 134 -8.07 -4.69 -9.95
CA GLY A 134 -9.31 -4.38 -9.27
C GLY A 134 -9.23 -4.73 -7.80
N SER A 135 -10.10 -5.65 -7.36
CA SER A 135 -10.28 -5.96 -5.94
C SER A 135 -9.41 -7.14 -5.50
N PRO A 136 -8.74 -7.06 -4.34
CA PRO A 136 -7.93 -8.16 -3.80
C PRO A 136 -8.75 -9.27 -3.15
N ASN A 137 -10.05 -9.04 -2.92
CA ASN A 137 -10.94 -9.94 -2.20
C ASN A 137 -10.86 -11.43 -2.63
N PRO A 138 -10.77 -11.79 -3.93
CA PRO A 138 -10.71 -13.19 -4.34
C PRO A 138 -9.50 -13.97 -3.80
N PHE A 139 -8.43 -13.28 -3.40
CA PHE A 139 -7.16 -13.90 -3.00
C PHE A 139 -6.88 -13.79 -1.50
N LEU A 140 -7.57 -12.88 -0.80
CA LEU A 140 -7.31 -12.56 0.62
C LEU A 140 -7.33 -13.81 1.50
N ASN A 141 -8.34 -14.68 1.33
CA ASN A 141 -8.52 -15.85 2.19
C ASN A 141 -7.28 -16.77 2.19
N ASN A 142 -6.83 -17.19 1.01
CA ASN A 142 -5.71 -18.12 0.89
C ASN A 142 -4.38 -17.45 1.20
N ALA A 143 -4.21 -16.17 0.83
CA ALA A 143 -3.03 -15.40 1.21
C ALA A 143 -2.89 -15.33 2.74
N ILE A 144 -3.99 -14.99 3.43
CA ILE A 144 -4.01 -14.89 4.89
C ILE A 144 -3.76 -16.25 5.54
N ILE A 145 -4.38 -17.34 5.08
CA ILE A 145 -4.15 -18.69 5.62
C ILE A 145 -2.67 -19.06 5.54
N ARG A 146 -2.04 -18.78 4.40
CA ARG A 146 -0.67 -19.19 4.07
C ARG A 146 0.41 -18.22 4.56
N LEU A 147 0.01 -17.07 5.10
CA LEU A 147 0.95 -16.17 5.76
C LEU A 147 1.54 -16.80 7.02
N SER A 148 2.85 -16.69 7.22
CA SER A 148 3.54 -17.20 8.41
C SER A 148 3.07 -16.46 9.67
N ARG A 149 3.39 -16.99 10.87
CA ARG A 149 2.87 -16.47 12.14
C ARG A 149 3.34 -15.05 12.48
N THR A 150 4.44 -14.62 11.87
CA THR A 150 5.10 -13.31 12.01
C THR A 150 5.44 -12.73 10.63
N GLY A 151 4.66 -13.11 9.62
CA GLY A 151 4.84 -12.63 8.25
C GLY A 151 4.23 -11.24 8.02
N MET A 152 4.35 -10.79 6.78
CA MET A 152 3.76 -9.57 6.29
C MET A 152 2.90 -9.80 5.06
N LEU A 153 1.71 -9.20 5.04
CA LEU A 153 0.83 -9.24 3.88
C LEU A 153 0.84 -7.85 3.23
N ALA A 154 1.18 -7.79 1.95
CA ALA A 154 0.98 -6.59 1.17
C ALA A 154 -0.26 -6.76 0.28
N VAL A 155 -1.11 -5.74 0.24
CA VAL A 155 -2.36 -5.74 -0.52
C VAL A 155 -2.42 -4.46 -1.36
N THR A 156 -2.58 -4.62 -2.68
CA THR A 156 -2.98 -3.53 -3.57
C THR A 156 -4.45 -3.69 -3.95
N ALA A 157 -5.15 -2.56 -4.07
CA ALA A 157 -6.44 -2.50 -4.75
C ALA A 157 -6.41 -1.38 -5.79
N THR A 158 -6.82 -1.69 -7.03
CA THR A 158 -7.04 -0.69 -8.08
C THR A 158 -8.53 -0.39 -8.30
N ASP A 159 -9.43 -0.98 -7.50
CA ASP A 159 -10.89 -0.73 -7.58
C ASP A 159 -11.34 0.56 -6.85
N THR A 160 -10.51 1.60 -6.94
CA THR A 160 -10.69 2.87 -6.20
C THR A 160 -12.05 3.51 -6.42
N SER A 161 -12.68 3.39 -7.59
CA SER A 161 -14.05 3.89 -7.83
C SER A 161 -15.12 3.26 -6.91
N SER A 162 -14.91 2.01 -6.48
CA SER A 162 -15.76 1.37 -5.47
C SER A 162 -15.45 1.95 -4.09
N LEU A 163 -14.18 1.91 -3.67
CA LEU A 163 -13.74 2.33 -2.34
C LEU A 163 -13.98 3.83 -2.06
N CYS A 164 -13.87 4.68 -3.09
CA CYS A 164 -14.05 6.13 -3.01
C CYS A 164 -15.50 6.57 -3.22
N GLY A 165 -16.45 5.65 -3.36
CA GLY A 165 -17.89 5.96 -3.34
C GLY A 165 -18.55 6.26 -4.68
N THR A 166 -17.83 6.27 -5.81
CA THR A 166 -18.44 6.40 -7.15
C THR A 166 -19.45 5.27 -7.43
N TYR A 167 -19.14 4.05 -6.98
CA TYR A 167 -20.02 2.88 -7.11
C TYR A 167 -20.36 2.28 -5.75
N GLU A 168 -21.12 3.00 -4.94
CA GLU A 168 -21.49 2.64 -3.56
C GLU A 168 -21.99 1.20 -3.40
N ARG A 169 -22.91 0.74 -4.26
CA ARG A 169 -23.45 -0.63 -4.20
C ARG A 169 -22.37 -1.69 -4.42
N VAL A 170 -21.36 -1.41 -5.23
CA VAL A 170 -20.23 -2.33 -5.45
C VAL A 170 -19.39 -2.42 -4.18
N CYS A 171 -19.14 -1.28 -3.53
CA CYS A 171 -18.39 -1.24 -2.28
C CYS A 171 -19.07 -2.01 -1.16
N LYS A 172 -20.37 -1.81 -0.98
CA LYS A 172 -21.17 -2.57 0.00
C LYS A 172 -21.08 -4.08 -0.24
N ARG A 173 -21.17 -4.54 -1.49
CA ARG A 173 -21.07 -5.97 -1.82
C ARG A 173 -19.67 -6.55 -1.59
N ARG A 174 -18.62 -5.82 -1.97
CA ARG A 174 -17.23 -6.33 -1.90
C ARG A 174 -16.61 -6.15 -0.51
N TYR A 175 -16.76 -4.98 0.07
CA TYR A 175 -16.03 -4.56 1.27
C TYR A 175 -16.89 -4.51 2.54
N TRP A 176 -18.20 -4.73 2.42
CA TRP A 176 -19.13 -4.76 3.55
C TRP A 176 -19.10 -3.45 4.38
N ALA A 177 -19.01 -2.33 3.67
CA ALA A 177 -19.00 -0.98 4.20
C ALA A 177 -19.69 -0.01 3.23
N ALA A 178 -20.27 1.06 3.75
CA ALA A 178 -20.66 2.22 2.98
C ALA A 178 -19.41 3.09 2.73
N PRO A 179 -19.06 3.40 1.47
CA PRO A 179 -18.04 4.40 1.17
C PRO A 179 -18.62 5.82 1.31
N SER A 180 -17.74 6.82 1.34
CA SER A 180 -18.10 8.24 1.23
C SER A 180 -17.43 8.84 0.00
N HIS A 181 -18.18 9.65 -0.75
CA HIS A 181 -17.69 10.37 -1.93
C HIS A 181 -17.48 11.85 -1.57
N SER A 182 -16.43 12.11 -0.80
CA SER A 182 -16.04 13.41 -0.26
C SER A 182 -14.54 13.67 -0.48
N HIS A 183 -14.02 14.80 0.02
CA HIS A 183 -12.57 15.06 -0.02
C HIS A 183 -11.75 14.01 0.76
N LEU A 184 -12.38 13.27 1.69
CA LEU A 184 -11.76 12.19 2.46
C LEU A 184 -11.84 10.82 1.78
N MET A 185 -12.43 10.71 0.58
CA MET A 185 -12.77 9.42 -0.05
C MET A 185 -11.59 8.46 -0.18
N HIS A 186 -10.37 8.97 -0.42
CA HIS A 186 -9.17 8.15 -0.55
C HIS A 186 -8.74 7.54 0.79
N GLU A 187 -8.75 8.31 1.88
CA GLU A 187 -8.41 7.80 3.21
C GLU A 187 -9.50 6.85 3.73
N LEU A 188 -10.78 7.24 3.59
CA LEU A 188 -11.91 6.42 4.05
C LEU A 188 -11.99 5.10 3.26
N GLY A 189 -11.78 5.15 1.95
CA GLY A 189 -11.68 3.95 1.11
C GLY A 189 -10.52 3.04 1.52
N LEU A 190 -9.35 3.60 1.83
CA LEU A 190 -8.20 2.85 2.34
C LEU A 190 -8.53 2.18 3.68
N ARG A 191 -9.16 2.89 4.62
CA ARG A 191 -9.59 2.36 5.92
C ARG A 191 -10.67 1.27 5.79
N ILE A 192 -11.55 1.37 4.80
CA ILE A 192 -12.53 0.32 4.46
C ILE A 192 -11.81 -0.95 4.00
N LEU A 193 -10.82 -0.82 3.12
CA LEU A 193 -10.02 -1.96 2.65
C LEU A 193 -9.24 -2.62 3.80
N ILE A 194 -8.64 -1.81 4.69
CA ILE A 194 -7.98 -2.32 5.91
C ILE A 194 -8.93 -3.18 6.72
N ARG A 195 -10.12 -2.65 7.04
CA ARG A 195 -11.13 -3.40 7.78
C ARG A 195 -11.50 -4.70 7.07
N LYS A 196 -11.72 -4.68 5.76
CA LYS A 196 -12.09 -5.88 5.00
C LYS A 196 -11.03 -6.98 5.15
N VAL A 197 -9.75 -6.63 5.03
CA VAL A 197 -8.64 -7.57 5.21
C VAL A 197 -8.62 -8.12 6.64
N GLN A 198 -8.80 -7.27 7.64
CA GLN A 198 -8.86 -7.67 9.05
C GLN A 198 -10.03 -8.61 9.37
N LEU A 199 -11.22 -8.40 8.77
CA LEU A 199 -12.38 -9.29 8.92
C LEU A 199 -12.16 -10.68 8.29
N VAL A 200 -11.37 -10.77 7.22
CA VAL A 200 -10.99 -12.08 6.67
C VAL A 200 -9.97 -12.74 7.60
N ALA A 201 -9.02 -11.99 8.15
CA ALA A 201 -7.98 -12.52 9.02
C ALA A 201 -8.46 -12.96 10.41
N SER A 202 -9.48 -12.31 10.94
CA SER A 202 -10.07 -12.67 12.25
C SER A 202 -10.62 -14.10 12.28
N GLN A 203 -11.15 -14.59 11.15
CA GLN A 203 -11.63 -15.98 11.00
C GLN A 203 -10.52 -17.02 11.24
N PHE A 204 -9.26 -16.61 11.13
CA PHE A 204 -8.07 -17.45 11.32
C PHE A 204 -7.26 -17.09 12.57
N GLU A 205 -7.81 -16.26 13.45
CA GLU A 205 -7.16 -15.76 14.66
C GLU A 205 -5.82 -15.04 14.36
N LYS A 206 -5.75 -14.38 13.20
CA LYS A 206 -4.60 -13.59 12.76
C LYS A 206 -4.93 -12.11 12.86
N ALA A 207 -4.25 -11.41 13.76
CA ALA A 207 -4.32 -9.97 13.89
C ALA A 207 -3.41 -9.35 12.82
N LEU A 208 -4.00 -8.67 11.83
CA LEU A 208 -3.27 -7.93 10.81
C LEU A 208 -3.29 -6.44 11.15
N GLU A 209 -2.16 -5.97 11.67
CA GLU A 209 -1.96 -4.56 12.00
C GLU A 209 -1.36 -3.84 10.79
N PRO A 210 -2.01 -2.77 10.27
CA PRO A 210 -1.42 -1.98 9.20
C PRO A 210 -0.16 -1.28 9.72
N VAL A 211 0.98 -1.49 9.06
CA VAL A 211 2.26 -0.89 9.43
C VAL A 211 2.71 0.19 8.45
N PHE A 212 2.19 0.15 7.22
CA PHE A 212 2.39 1.19 6.22
C PHE A 212 1.25 1.14 5.22
N SER A 213 0.73 2.29 4.81
CA SER A 213 -0.31 2.36 3.79
C SER A 213 -0.30 3.68 3.05
N TYR A 214 -0.80 3.71 1.82
CA TYR A 214 -0.95 4.95 1.06
C TYR A 214 -1.97 4.79 -0.07
N SER A 215 -2.49 5.93 -0.51
CA SER A 215 -3.22 6.07 -1.78
C SER A 215 -2.39 6.92 -2.72
N LYS A 216 -2.08 6.42 -3.92
CA LYS A 216 -1.36 7.17 -4.96
C LYS A 216 -1.97 6.85 -6.32
N ASP A 217 -2.15 7.88 -7.15
CA ASP A 217 -2.78 7.78 -8.46
C ASP A 217 -4.17 7.11 -8.38
N HIS A 218 -4.31 5.92 -8.96
CA HIS A 218 -5.58 5.16 -9.00
C HIS A 218 -5.48 3.82 -8.26
N TYR A 219 -4.59 3.70 -7.27
CA TYR A 219 -4.49 2.51 -6.44
C TYR A 219 -4.27 2.83 -4.96
N VAL A 220 -4.65 1.87 -4.13
CA VAL A 220 -4.42 1.85 -2.69
C VAL A 220 -3.46 0.71 -2.38
N ARG A 221 -2.49 0.96 -1.50
CA ARG A 221 -1.52 -0.03 -1.05
C ARG A 221 -1.47 -0.08 0.46
N ILE A 222 -1.49 -1.28 1.03
CA ILE A 222 -1.41 -1.51 2.48
C ILE A 222 -0.45 -2.66 2.76
N PHE A 223 0.40 -2.48 3.76
CA PHE A 223 1.27 -3.50 4.32
C PHE A 223 0.82 -3.80 5.75
N PHE A 224 0.62 -5.08 6.03
CA PHE A 224 0.21 -5.57 7.35
C PHE A 224 1.32 -6.41 7.96
N ALA A 225 1.62 -6.18 9.24
CA ALA A 225 2.32 -7.16 10.05
C ALA A 225 1.30 -8.09 10.72
N VAL A 226 1.56 -9.39 10.71
CA VAL A 226 0.68 -10.37 11.34
C VAL A 226 1.15 -10.78 12.72
N ARG A 227 0.19 -10.92 13.63
CA ARG A 227 0.37 -11.58 14.93
C ARG A 227 -0.73 -12.61 15.13
N LYS A 228 -0.37 -13.89 15.30
CA LYS A 228 -1.35 -14.92 15.67
C LYS A 228 -1.69 -14.81 17.16
N SER A 229 -2.77 -14.12 17.48
CA SER A 229 -3.24 -13.90 18.85
C SER A 229 -4.73 -13.52 18.88
N LYS A 230 -5.53 -14.25 19.67
CA LYS A 230 -6.97 -13.99 19.82
C LYS A 230 -7.24 -12.60 20.41
N SER A 231 -6.56 -12.25 21.50
CA SER A 231 -6.74 -10.94 22.14
C SER A 231 -6.32 -9.77 21.25
N ALA A 232 -5.31 -9.97 20.39
CA ALA A 232 -4.93 -8.95 19.42
C ALA A 232 -5.99 -8.80 18.31
N VAL A 233 -6.64 -9.90 17.89
CA VAL A 233 -7.77 -9.86 16.96
C VAL A 233 -8.95 -9.11 17.59
N ASP A 234 -9.30 -9.41 18.85
CA ASP A 234 -10.38 -8.73 19.56
C ASP A 234 -10.15 -7.22 19.64
N ARG A 235 -8.90 -6.81 19.93
CA ARG A 235 -8.49 -5.40 19.93
C ARG A 235 -8.67 -4.74 18.55
N ILE A 236 -8.24 -5.42 17.48
CA ILE A 236 -8.40 -4.89 16.11
C ILE A 236 -9.87 -4.69 15.77
N ILE A 237 -10.71 -5.70 16.05
CA ILE A 237 -12.15 -5.63 15.76
C ILE A 237 -12.80 -4.52 16.59
N GLY A 238 -12.39 -4.32 17.85
CA GLY A 238 -12.86 -3.23 18.70
C GLY A 238 -12.55 -1.82 18.17
N GLN A 239 -11.65 -1.68 17.19
CA GLN A 239 -11.33 -0.42 16.53
C GLN A 239 -12.05 -0.24 15.19
N HIS A 240 -13.03 -1.09 14.85
CA HIS A 240 -13.88 -0.89 13.68
C HIS A 240 -15.08 -0.02 14.04
N SER A 241 -15.25 1.10 13.34
CA SER A 241 -16.40 1.99 13.57
C SER A 241 -16.78 2.73 12.28
N THR A 242 -17.85 3.50 12.33
CA THR A 242 -18.21 4.47 11.29
C THR A 242 -17.53 5.81 11.54
N TYR A 243 -17.23 6.55 10.48
CA TYR A 243 -16.73 7.91 10.55
C TYR A 243 -17.49 8.76 9.53
N GLN A 244 -18.15 9.82 10.00
CA GLN A 244 -19.10 10.60 9.21
C GLN A 244 -20.14 9.68 8.54
N ASP A 245 -20.27 9.72 7.21
CA ASP A 245 -21.19 8.89 6.42
C ASP A 245 -20.54 7.58 5.90
N ALA A 246 -19.27 7.32 6.22
CA ALA A 246 -18.55 6.11 5.80
C ALA A 246 -18.45 5.04 6.89
N GLY A 247 -18.42 3.79 6.46
CA GLY A 247 -17.99 2.64 7.24
C GLY A 247 -19.00 1.49 7.31
N PRO A 248 -18.80 0.53 8.23
CA PRO A 248 -17.71 0.53 9.21
C PRO A 248 -16.34 0.40 8.54
N LEU A 249 -15.31 0.98 9.15
CA LEU A 249 -13.94 1.10 8.64
C LEU A 249 -12.94 1.05 9.80
N TRP A 250 -11.65 0.99 9.46
CA TRP A 250 -10.56 0.97 10.45
C TRP A 250 -10.30 2.36 11.06
N MET A 251 -10.44 2.47 12.38
CA MET A 251 -10.23 3.72 13.12
C MET A 251 -8.82 3.87 13.70
N GLY A 252 -8.01 2.81 13.68
CA GLY A 252 -6.65 2.85 14.23
C GLY A 252 -5.64 3.56 13.33
N GLN A 253 -4.36 3.44 13.70
CA GLN A 253 -3.24 4.02 12.96
C GLN A 253 -3.10 3.39 11.57
N LEU A 254 -2.64 4.18 10.60
CA LEU A 254 -2.37 3.74 9.24
C LEU A 254 -0.89 3.35 9.02
N TRP A 255 -0.04 3.75 9.96
CA TRP A 255 1.41 3.65 9.89
C TRP A 255 2.00 3.30 11.26
N ASP A 256 3.08 2.54 11.22
CA ASP A 256 4.00 2.36 12.34
C ASP A 256 5.12 3.41 12.23
N ASP A 257 5.14 4.39 13.15
CA ASP A 257 6.08 5.52 13.11
C ASP A 257 7.56 5.07 13.14
N GLU A 258 7.88 4.02 13.90
CA GLU A 258 9.24 3.50 13.98
C GLU A 258 9.68 2.91 12.62
N LEU A 259 8.81 2.12 11.98
CA LEU A 259 9.06 1.56 10.66
C LEU A 259 9.19 2.65 9.61
N VAL A 260 8.30 3.64 9.61
CA VAL A 260 8.37 4.77 8.66
C VAL A 260 9.69 5.52 8.82
N ARG A 261 10.14 5.77 10.05
CA ARG A 261 11.45 6.38 10.31
C ARG A 261 12.61 5.52 9.81
N LYS A 262 12.56 4.20 10.01
CA LYS A 262 13.56 3.26 9.45
C LYS A 262 13.55 3.30 7.91
N MET A 263 12.39 3.44 7.27
CA MET A 263 12.27 3.58 5.82
C MET A 263 12.86 4.91 5.33
N GLU A 264 12.59 6.03 6.01
CA GLU A 264 13.13 7.36 5.64
C GLU A 264 14.67 7.41 5.74
N ILE A 265 15.25 6.77 6.75
CA ILE A 265 16.72 6.67 6.87
C ILE A 265 17.27 5.84 5.71
N LYS A 266 16.60 4.74 5.38
CA LYS A 266 17.10 3.80 4.37
C LYS A 266 16.89 4.31 2.94
N SER A 267 15.87 5.11 2.67
CA SER A 267 15.65 5.73 1.36
C SER A 267 16.82 6.64 0.96
N LYS A 268 17.41 7.34 1.93
CA LYS A 268 18.60 8.21 1.75
C LYS A 268 19.90 7.42 1.48
N GLN A 269 19.88 6.10 1.64
CA GLN A 269 21.03 5.21 1.45
C GLN A 269 20.93 4.38 0.16
N LEU A 270 19.86 4.54 -0.62
CA LEU A 270 19.68 3.78 -1.85
C LEU A 270 20.70 4.20 -2.91
N SER A 271 21.20 3.23 -3.66
CA SER A 271 22.17 3.44 -4.76
C SER A 271 21.53 3.93 -6.05
N TYR A 272 20.20 4.11 -6.07
CA TYR A 272 19.43 4.54 -7.23
C TYR A 272 18.41 5.64 -6.85
N PRO A 273 17.96 6.47 -7.81
CA PRO A 273 16.96 7.50 -7.55
C PRO A 273 15.63 6.94 -7.04
N PHE A 274 15.16 7.49 -5.92
CA PHE A 274 13.88 7.17 -5.29
C PHE A 274 13.08 8.46 -5.08
N ASP A 275 11.83 8.45 -5.50
CA ASP A 275 10.87 9.54 -5.25
C ASP A 275 10.43 9.44 -3.78
N ASP A 276 11.05 10.25 -2.92
CA ASP A 276 10.83 10.25 -1.49
C ASP A 276 9.75 11.24 -1.02
N ASP A 277 9.20 12.08 -1.91
CA ASP A 277 8.23 13.12 -1.55
C ASP A 277 7.04 12.53 -0.77
N CYS A 278 6.45 11.45 -1.30
CA CYS A 278 5.33 10.78 -0.65
C CYS A 278 5.72 10.14 0.68
N LEU A 279 6.92 9.54 0.78
CA LEU A 279 7.41 8.95 2.01
C LEU A 279 7.68 10.02 3.09
N ASN A 280 8.26 11.15 2.70
CA ASN A 280 8.56 12.28 3.57
C ASN A 280 7.29 12.93 4.13
N ILE A 281 6.23 13.01 3.33
CA ILE A 281 4.91 13.46 3.81
C ILE A 281 4.33 12.44 4.80
N ILE A 282 4.35 11.14 4.46
CA ILE A 282 3.86 10.08 5.35
C ILE A 282 4.62 10.04 6.67
N ALA A 283 5.93 10.28 6.68
CA ALA A 283 6.76 10.36 7.90
C ALA A 283 6.36 11.50 8.84
N GLN A 284 5.75 12.56 8.31
CA GLN A 284 5.17 13.62 9.12
C GLN A 284 3.74 13.26 9.57
N GLU A 285 2.93 12.71 8.67
CA GLU A 285 1.56 12.28 8.97
C GLU A 285 1.47 11.20 10.05
N ALA A 286 2.40 10.23 10.03
CA ALA A 286 2.42 9.09 10.95
C ALA A 286 2.46 9.51 12.43
N LYS A 287 2.91 10.74 12.71
CA LYS A 287 3.03 11.31 14.05
C LYS A 287 1.73 11.96 14.55
N ILE A 288 0.70 12.05 13.71
CA ILE A 288 -0.53 12.79 13.99
C ILE A 288 -1.72 11.80 14.05
N PRO A 289 -2.14 11.37 15.24
CA PRO A 289 -3.09 10.27 15.43
C PRO A 289 -4.54 10.72 15.18
N THR A 290 -4.90 10.90 13.92
CA THR A 290 -6.21 11.44 13.51
C THR A 290 -6.85 10.58 12.43
N ILE A 291 -8.17 10.73 12.30
CA ILE A 291 -8.95 10.10 11.23
C ILE A 291 -9.41 11.23 10.32
N GLY A 292 -9.08 11.13 9.04
CA GLY A 292 -9.30 12.19 8.07
C GLY A 292 -8.29 13.33 8.20
N PHE A 293 -8.51 14.36 7.39
CA PHE A 293 -7.72 15.57 7.31
C PHE A 293 -8.66 16.74 6.93
N TYR A 294 -8.18 17.97 7.03
CA TYR A 294 -8.93 19.13 6.57
C TYR A 294 -8.49 19.51 5.16
N ASP A 295 -9.45 19.65 4.24
CA ASP A 295 -9.20 20.17 2.90
C ASP A 295 -9.33 21.70 2.93
N VAL A 296 -8.19 22.38 2.82
CA VAL A 296 -8.11 23.85 2.96
C VAL A 296 -8.94 24.53 1.87
N HIS A 297 -8.99 23.96 0.66
CA HIS A 297 -9.79 24.52 -0.43
C HIS A 297 -11.29 24.33 -0.20
N ALA A 298 -11.72 23.19 0.34
CA ALA A 298 -13.11 22.99 0.76
C ALA A 298 -13.54 24.00 1.83
N ILE A 299 -12.68 24.27 2.82
CA ILE A 299 -12.90 25.31 3.84
C ILE A 299 -13.01 26.69 3.20
N CYS A 300 -12.07 27.07 2.33
CA CYS A 300 -12.10 28.35 1.63
C CYS A 300 -13.40 28.54 0.84
N LYS A 301 -13.86 27.49 0.14
CA LYS A 301 -15.10 27.50 -0.61
C LYS A 301 -16.33 27.65 0.30
N ALA A 302 -16.37 26.94 1.43
CA ALA A 302 -17.47 27.02 2.40
C ALA A 302 -17.60 28.43 3.00
N HIS A 303 -16.47 29.07 3.31
CA HIS A 303 -16.40 30.41 3.90
C HIS A 303 -16.29 31.56 2.88
N LYS A 304 -16.37 31.26 1.58
CA LYS A 304 -16.26 32.24 0.47
C LYS A 304 -15.00 33.11 0.53
N LEU A 305 -13.87 32.50 0.89
CA LEU A 305 -12.57 33.18 0.96
C LEU A 305 -11.99 33.43 -0.44
N PRO A 306 -11.31 34.57 -0.66
CA PRO A 306 -10.84 34.98 -1.99
C PRO A 306 -9.69 34.14 -2.54
N ALA A 307 -8.88 33.51 -1.69
CA ALA A 307 -7.74 32.69 -2.09
C ALA A 307 -7.42 31.63 -1.03
N VAL A 308 -6.74 30.57 -1.46
CA VAL A 308 -6.16 29.57 -0.54
C VAL A 308 -4.88 30.17 0.09
N PRO A 309 -4.78 30.25 1.42
CA PRO A 309 -3.59 30.76 2.08
C PRO A 309 -2.35 29.91 1.76
N LYS A 310 -1.16 30.51 1.90
CA LYS A 310 0.09 29.75 1.82
C LYS A 310 0.15 28.73 2.95
N PHE A 311 0.44 27.48 2.62
CA PHE A 311 0.47 26.37 3.57
C PHE A 311 1.44 26.61 4.74
N ALA A 312 2.58 27.26 4.47
CA ALA A 312 3.54 27.65 5.51
C ALA A 312 2.90 28.54 6.58
N LYS A 313 2.06 29.52 6.21
CA LYS A 313 1.38 30.40 7.18
C LYS A 313 0.43 29.62 8.08
N ILE A 314 -0.36 28.72 7.51
CA ILE A 314 -1.29 27.88 8.27
C ILE A 314 -0.51 26.98 9.23
N ILE A 315 0.57 26.34 8.74
CA ILE A 315 1.42 25.48 9.55
C ILE A 315 2.03 26.24 10.73
N ASP A 316 2.56 27.44 10.50
CA ASP A 316 3.16 28.26 11.55
C ASP A 316 2.11 28.69 12.59
N ALA A 317 0.92 29.10 12.15
CA ALA A 317 -0.17 29.50 13.04
C ALA A 317 -0.69 28.33 13.89
N VAL A 318 -0.92 27.15 13.30
CA VAL A 318 -1.38 25.96 14.04
C VAL A 318 -0.34 25.49 15.05
N ARG A 319 0.95 25.58 14.71
CA ARG A 319 2.05 25.28 15.65
C ARG A 319 2.16 26.30 16.77
N ALA A 320 1.87 27.57 16.51
CA ALA A 320 1.86 28.61 17.54
C ALA A 320 0.78 28.35 18.60
N GLU A 321 -0.36 27.78 18.20
CA GLU A 321 -1.41 27.29 19.12
C GLU A 321 -1.10 25.92 19.75
N GLY A 322 0.10 25.36 19.53
CA GLY A 322 0.56 24.13 20.19
C GLY A 322 0.06 22.82 19.56
N HIS A 323 -0.59 22.87 18.40
CA HIS A 323 -1.08 21.66 17.73
C HIS A 323 -0.08 21.11 16.69
N PRO A 324 0.12 19.78 16.62
CA PRO A 324 0.86 19.17 15.52
C PRO A 324 0.10 19.33 14.21
N ILE A 325 0.84 19.56 13.13
CA ILE A 325 0.29 19.67 11.77
C ILE A 325 1.27 19.16 10.72
N SER A 326 0.72 18.50 9.70
CA SER A 326 1.44 18.11 8.50
C SER A 326 0.54 18.28 7.27
N PRO A 327 1.11 18.45 6.06
CA PRO A 327 0.41 18.10 4.82
C PRO A 327 -0.01 16.62 4.84
N THR A 328 -0.89 16.23 3.92
CA THR A 328 -1.25 14.82 3.71
C THR A 328 -1.03 14.36 2.28
N HIS A 329 -0.57 13.12 2.11
CA HIS A 329 -0.38 12.49 0.80
C HIS A 329 -1.72 12.15 0.11
N PHE A 330 -2.84 12.14 0.85
CA PHE A 330 -4.17 11.86 0.29
C PHE A 330 -4.72 13.01 -0.56
N SER A 331 -4.30 14.26 -0.31
CA SER A 331 -4.76 15.45 -1.03
C SER A 331 -3.68 16.51 -1.03
N ALA A 332 -3.36 17.04 -2.22
CA ALA A 332 -2.42 18.17 -2.36
C ALA A 332 -2.86 19.43 -1.60
N LEU A 333 -4.16 19.53 -1.28
CA LEU A 333 -4.75 20.65 -0.54
C LEU A 333 -5.17 20.26 0.90
N GLY A 334 -4.77 19.07 1.36
CA GLY A 334 -5.13 18.54 2.67
C GLY A 334 -4.07 18.78 3.74
N MET A 335 -4.53 19.00 4.97
CA MET A 335 -3.69 19.10 6.16
C MET A 335 -4.23 18.23 7.30
N ARG A 336 -3.34 17.48 7.95
CA ARG A 336 -3.64 16.64 9.10
C ARG A 336 -3.21 17.36 10.37
N THR A 337 -4.12 17.52 11.32
CA THR A 337 -3.84 18.14 12.63
C THR A 337 -4.79 17.61 13.69
N THR A 338 -4.37 17.65 14.96
CA THR A 338 -5.26 17.37 16.10
C THR A 338 -6.12 18.56 16.50
N MET A 339 -5.89 19.73 15.90
CA MET A 339 -6.69 20.93 16.15
C MET A 339 -8.16 20.70 15.77
N PRO A 340 -9.11 21.10 16.61
CA PRO A 340 -10.54 21.06 16.29
C PRO A 340 -10.87 21.82 15.00
N LEU A 341 -11.91 21.37 14.28
CA LEU A 341 -12.27 21.94 12.98
C LEU A 341 -12.56 23.44 13.06
N GLU A 342 -13.34 23.86 14.07
CA GLU A 342 -13.73 25.27 14.24
C GLU A 342 -12.51 26.19 14.40
N GLU A 343 -11.56 25.82 15.25
CA GLU A 343 -10.30 26.55 15.45
C GLU A 343 -9.44 26.56 14.19
N PHE A 344 -9.36 25.43 13.48
CA PHE A 344 -8.62 25.34 12.23
C PHE A 344 -9.22 26.24 11.13
N GLU A 345 -10.55 26.30 11.03
CA GLU A 345 -11.24 27.19 10.10
C GLU A 345 -10.96 28.66 10.41
N GLU A 346 -10.91 29.06 11.69
CA GLU A 346 -10.51 30.41 12.10
C GLU A 346 -9.08 30.75 11.68
N ILE A 347 -8.13 29.84 11.91
CA ILE A 347 -6.74 30.02 11.44
C ILE A 347 -6.69 30.19 9.92
N VAL A 348 -7.38 29.34 9.17
CA VAL A 348 -7.41 29.43 7.70
C VAL A 348 -7.94 30.81 7.28
N ARG A 349 -9.02 31.30 7.89
CA ARG A 349 -9.60 32.62 7.60
C ARG A 349 -8.64 33.76 7.90
N ASN A 350 -7.89 33.67 9.00
CA ASN A 350 -6.93 34.69 9.42
C ASN A 350 -5.64 34.70 8.56
N CYS A 351 -5.36 33.60 7.84
CA CYS A 351 -4.16 33.48 7.00
C CYS A 351 -4.33 33.98 5.55
N VAL A 352 -5.56 34.25 5.11
CA VAL A 352 -5.90 34.66 3.72
C VAL A 352 -5.26 35.98 3.33
#